data_AF-A0A7Y2Q7S4-F1
#
_entry.id   AF-A0A7Y2Q7S4-F1
#
_cell.length_a   1.000
_cell.length_b   1.000
_cell.length_c   1.000
_cell.angle_alpha   90.00
_cell.angle_beta   90.00
_cell.angle_gamma   90.00
#
_symmetry.space_group_name_H-M   'P 1'
#
loop_
_entity.id
_entity.type
_entity.pdbx_description
1 polymer ?
#
loop_
_entity_poly.entity_id
_entity_poly.type
_entity_poly.pdbx_seq_one_letter_code
_entity_poly.pdbx_strand_id
1 'polypeptide(L)'
;MHRSLASRSALALLFAITAATTALAQQQAMAPAASPPPAATPQAPPVACAGALAEFLAGVKADAIAAGASAEAADKALAGAQIDPKVLSSDHAHVFVKQTFLEFTQRTFSQARLDIGRQKLKQFADVFARAEQDYGV
;
A
#
# COMPACT_ATOMS: atom_id res chain seq x y z
N MET A 1 27.62 21.24 -73.10
CA MET A 1 28.65 20.80 -72.15
C MET A 1 27.97 20.04 -71.03
N HIS A 2 28.23 18.73 -70.97
CA HIS A 2 27.73 17.82 -69.95
C HIS A 2 28.43 18.08 -68.62
N ARG A 3 27.67 18.13 -67.52
CA ARG A 3 28.17 17.81 -66.17
C ARG A 3 27.00 17.36 -65.26
N SER A 4 26.84 16.03 -65.27
CA SER A 4 26.40 15.11 -64.21
C SER A 4 25.35 15.54 -63.17
N LEU A 5 24.16 14.93 -63.27
CA LEU A 5 23.06 14.92 -62.31
C LEU A 5 23.21 13.84 -61.21
N ALA A 6 24.40 13.27 -60.99
CA ALA A 6 24.59 12.06 -60.19
C ALA A 6 24.91 12.27 -58.69
N SER A 7 24.26 13.22 -57.99
CA SER A 7 24.56 13.43 -56.55
C SER A 7 23.39 13.90 -55.68
N ARG A 8 22.15 13.51 -55.96
CA ARG A 8 21.00 13.81 -55.08
C ARG A 8 19.99 12.67 -54.90
N SER A 9 20.42 11.41 -55.03
CA SER A 9 19.50 10.25 -54.96
C SER A 9 19.87 9.17 -53.95
N ALA A 10 20.78 9.43 -53.01
CA ALA A 10 21.22 8.44 -52.01
C ALA A 10 20.56 8.59 -50.62
N LEU A 11 19.64 9.55 -50.43
CA LEU A 11 19.04 9.83 -49.13
C LEU A 11 17.50 9.77 -49.17
N ALA A 12 16.94 8.78 -49.86
CA ALA A 12 15.49 8.51 -49.87
C ALA A 12 15.17 7.01 -49.88
N LEU A 13 16.12 6.15 -49.48
CA LEU A 13 15.99 4.69 -49.50
C LEU A 13 16.35 4.02 -48.16
N LEU A 14 16.35 4.78 -47.06
CA LEU A 14 16.60 4.28 -45.70
C LEU A 14 15.39 4.39 -44.75
N PHE A 15 14.22 4.81 -45.24
CA PHE A 15 13.01 4.98 -44.41
C PHE A 15 11.83 4.06 -44.79
N ALA A 16 12.02 3.09 -45.69
CA ALA A 16 10.93 2.26 -46.23
C ALA A 16 11.14 0.74 -46.05
N ILE A 17 11.83 0.29 -45.00
CA ILE A 17 12.01 -1.16 -44.71
C ILE A 17 11.56 -1.57 -43.29
N THR A 18 11.18 -0.65 -42.40
CA THR A 18 10.79 -1.00 -41.02
C THR A 18 9.28 -1.21 -40.79
N ALA A 19 8.44 -1.20 -41.83
CA ALA A 19 6.98 -1.26 -41.68
C ALA A 19 6.31 -2.58 -42.10
N ALA A 20 7.06 -3.68 -42.30
CA ALA A 20 6.49 -4.93 -42.85
C ALA A 20 6.83 -6.23 -42.10
N THR A 21 7.46 -6.18 -40.91
CA THR A 21 7.84 -7.42 -40.18
C THR A 21 7.15 -7.63 -38.82
N THR A 22 6.30 -6.72 -38.34
CA THR A 22 5.60 -6.92 -37.04
C THR A 22 4.26 -7.66 -37.15
N ALA A 23 3.79 -8.04 -38.33
CA ALA A 23 2.47 -8.63 -38.52
C ALA A 23 2.43 -10.18 -38.51
N LEU A 24 3.55 -10.89 -38.33
CA LEU A 24 3.58 -12.36 -38.42
C LEU A 24 4.33 -13.07 -37.28
N ALA A 25 4.31 -12.52 -36.06
CA ALA A 25 4.92 -13.18 -34.90
C ALA A 25 3.96 -13.45 -33.72
N GLN A 26 2.69 -13.03 -33.77
CA GLN A 26 1.76 -13.18 -32.64
C GLN A 26 0.76 -14.33 -32.79
N GLN A 27 1.18 -15.42 -33.42
CA GLN A 27 0.38 -16.64 -33.51
C GLN A 27 1.22 -17.86 -33.08
N GLN A 28 1.62 -17.91 -31.81
CA GLN A 28 2.01 -19.16 -31.18
C GLN A 28 1.02 -19.50 -30.08
N ALA A 29 0.38 -20.65 -30.30
CA ALA A 29 -0.70 -21.20 -29.53
C ALA A 29 -0.28 -21.49 -28.08
N MET A 30 -1.25 -21.29 -27.18
CA MET A 30 -1.24 -21.70 -25.79
C MET A 30 -1.05 -23.23 -25.71
N ALA A 31 0.17 -23.67 -25.39
CA ALA A 31 0.42 -24.97 -24.77
C ALA A 31 0.64 -24.71 -23.27
N PRO A 32 0.09 -25.54 -22.35
CA PRO A 32 0.34 -25.37 -20.93
C PRO A 32 1.78 -25.81 -20.65
N ALA A 33 2.71 -24.84 -20.62
CA ALA A 33 4.03 -25.06 -20.06
C ALA A 33 3.85 -25.33 -18.56
N ALA A 34 4.28 -26.50 -18.10
CA ALA A 34 4.41 -26.77 -16.69
C ALA A 34 5.42 -25.75 -16.12
N SER A 35 4.95 -24.86 -15.25
CA SER A 35 5.81 -23.91 -14.55
C SER A 35 6.91 -24.67 -13.79
N PRO A 36 8.18 -24.24 -13.86
CA PRO A 36 9.20 -24.79 -12.98
C PRO A 36 8.78 -24.57 -11.52
N PRO A 37 9.05 -25.51 -10.61
CA PRO A 37 8.74 -25.31 -9.20
C PRO A 37 9.46 -24.04 -8.71
N PRO A 38 8.82 -23.22 -7.87
CA PRO A 38 9.47 -22.04 -7.32
C PRO A 38 10.76 -22.48 -6.64
N ALA A 39 11.88 -21.87 -7.02
CA ALA A 39 13.15 -22.07 -6.33
C ALA A 39 12.93 -21.72 -4.86
N ALA A 40 13.25 -22.65 -3.96
CA ALA A 40 13.17 -22.42 -2.53
C ALA A 40 14.22 -21.36 -2.16
N THR A 41 13.78 -20.11 -2.04
CA THR A 41 14.60 -19.06 -1.42
C THR A 41 14.90 -19.49 0.02
N PRO A 42 16.16 -19.42 0.48
CA PRO A 42 16.49 -19.70 1.88
C PRO A 42 15.57 -18.86 2.78
N GLN A 43 14.72 -19.52 3.56
CA GLN A 43 13.98 -18.82 4.59
C GLN A 43 15.00 -18.40 5.63
N ALA A 44 15.16 -17.08 5.81
CA ALA A 44 15.89 -16.56 6.95
C ALA A 44 15.34 -17.20 8.22
N PRO A 45 16.19 -17.58 9.19
CA PRO A 45 15.70 -18.13 10.44
C PRO A 45 14.67 -17.17 11.04
N PRO A 46 13.57 -17.67 11.63
CA PRO A 46 12.56 -16.82 12.23
C PRO A 46 13.27 -15.89 13.21
N VAL A 47 13.18 -14.58 12.97
CA VAL A 47 13.65 -13.59 13.95
C VAL A 47 12.88 -13.89 15.23
N ALA A 48 13.58 -13.98 16.35
CA ALA A 48 12.92 -14.12 17.64
C ALA A 48 12.11 -12.83 17.88
N CYS A 49 10.82 -12.85 17.54
CA CYS A 49 9.90 -11.72 17.75
C CYS A 49 9.53 -11.52 19.23
N ALA A 50 10.24 -12.16 20.15
CA ALA A 50 9.93 -12.18 21.57
C ALA A 50 11.17 -11.74 22.38
N GLY A 51 11.54 -10.47 22.25
CA GLY A 51 12.46 -9.82 23.18
C GLY A 51 11.78 -9.48 24.50
N ALA A 52 12.56 -9.12 25.52
CA ALA A 52 11.98 -8.70 26.80
C ALA A 52 11.24 -7.36 26.64
N LEU A 53 10.05 -7.22 27.22
CA LEU A 53 9.28 -5.97 27.16
C LEU A 53 10.11 -4.76 27.64
N ALA A 54 10.94 -4.95 28.66
CA ALA A 54 11.82 -3.90 29.17
C ALA A 54 12.82 -3.39 28.11
N GLU A 55 13.39 -4.28 27.30
CA GLU A 55 14.30 -3.91 26.21
C GLU A 55 13.57 -3.16 25.10
N PHE A 56 12.35 -3.62 24.77
CA PHE A 56 11.48 -2.91 23.83
C PHE A 56 11.15 -1.49 24.32
N LEU A 57 10.74 -1.34 25.59
CA LEU A 57 10.41 -0.03 26.17
C LEU A 57 11.64 0.89 26.23
N ALA A 58 12.83 0.35 26.49
CA ALA A 58 14.07 1.12 26.43
C ALA A 58 14.36 1.63 25.00
N GLY A 59 14.14 0.79 23.98
CA GLY A 59 14.22 1.19 22.58
C GLY A 59 13.20 2.29 22.24
N VAL A 60 11.93 2.11 22.61
CA VAL A 60 10.88 3.11 22.40
C VAL A 60 11.21 4.45 23.08
N LYS A 61 11.80 4.42 24.28
CA LYS A 61 12.28 5.64 24.95
C LYS A 61 13.38 6.33 24.14
N ALA A 62 14.36 5.57 23.65
CA ALA A 62 15.45 6.11 22.85
C ALA A 62 14.91 6.77 21.56
N ASP A 63 13.99 6.10 20.87
CA ASP A 63 13.33 6.63 19.68
C ASP A 63 12.51 7.89 19.96
N ALA A 64 11.77 7.91 21.08
CA ALA A 64 10.99 9.08 21.49
C ALA A 64 11.88 10.30 21.78
N ILE A 65 13.01 10.09 22.47
CA ILE A 65 13.99 11.17 22.73
C ILE A 65 14.62 11.65 21.43
N ALA A 66 14.99 10.74 20.52
CA ALA A 66 15.51 11.08 19.20
C ALA A 66 14.49 11.88 18.36
N ALA A 67 13.20 11.61 18.54
CA ALA A 67 12.10 12.36 17.92
C ALA A 67 11.78 13.70 18.61
N GLY A 68 12.49 14.07 19.68
CA GLY A 68 12.37 15.37 20.35
C GLY A 68 11.56 15.37 21.65
N ALA A 69 11.17 14.21 22.18
CA ALA A 69 10.57 14.13 23.52
C ALA A 69 11.64 14.39 24.60
N SER A 70 11.23 15.00 25.72
CA SER A 70 12.08 15.04 26.90
C SER A 70 12.17 13.65 27.55
N ALA A 71 13.30 13.33 28.16
CA ALA A 71 13.48 12.04 28.85
C ALA A 71 12.42 11.82 29.93
N GLU A 72 12.06 12.88 30.67
CA GLU A 72 11.03 12.84 31.71
C GLU A 72 9.64 12.52 31.14
N ALA A 73 9.26 13.13 30.01
CA ALA A 73 7.99 12.84 29.37
C ALA A 73 7.93 11.39 28.86
N ALA A 74 9.03 10.88 28.29
CA ALA A 74 9.11 9.49 27.84
C ALA A 74 9.03 8.50 29.02
N ASP A 75 9.73 8.78 30.12
CA ASP A 75 9.66 7.96 31.34
C ASP A 75 8.26 7.94 31.94
N LYS A 76 7.60 9.11 32.02
CA LYS A 76 6.23 9.21 32.51
C LYS A 76 5.23 8.47 31.61
N ALA A 77 5.39 8.55 30.29
CA ALA A 77 4.50 7.90 29.34
C ALA A 77 4.62 6.36 29.37
N LEU A 78 5.82 5.84 29.62
CA LEU A 78 6.10 4.40 29.64
C LEU A 78 6.00 3.79 31.05
N ALA A 79 5.76 4.61 32.08
CA ALA A 79 5.66 4.17 33.46
C ALA A 79 4.54 3.14 33.64
N GLY A 80 4.90 1.95 34.13
CA GLY A 80 3.95 0.86 34.37
C GLY A 80 3.41 0.20 33.10
N ALA A 81 4.01 0.44 31.93
CA ALA A 81 3.63 -0.26 30.70
C ALA A 81 3.84 -1.78 30.87
N GLN A 82 2.80 -2.54 30.54
CA GLN A 82 2.78 -4.00 30.63
C GLN A 82 2.10 -4.58 29.40
N ILE A 83 2.39 -5.86 29.12
CA ILE A 83 1.68 -6.59 28.08
C ILE A 83 0.23 -6.79 28.55
N ASP A 84 -0.71 -6.25 27.79
CA ASP A 84 -2.14 -6.55 27.94
C ASP A 84 -2.51 -7.72 27.01
N PRO A 85 -2.86 -8.91 27.56
CA PRO A 85 -3.27 -10.07 26.76
C PRO A 85 -4.47 -9.79 25.84
N LYS A 86 -5.34 -8.84 26.20
CA LYS A 86 -6.49 -8.47 25.37
C LYS A 86 -6.05 -7.75 24.09
N VAL A 87 -5.02 -6.92 24.16
CA VAL A 87 -4.45 -6.23 22.98
C VAL A 87 -3.84 -7.27 22.04
N LEU A 88 -3.02 -8.19 22.56
CA LEU A 88 -2.42 -9.26 21.76
C LEU A 88 -3.47 -10.20 21.16
N SER A 89 -4.49 -10.58 21.94
CA SER A 89 -5.59 -11.41 21.45
C SER A 89 -6.35 -10.72 20.32
N SER A 90 -6.57 -9.40 20.42
CA SER A 90 -7.27 -8.62 19.39
C SER A 90 -6.45 -8.50 18.10
N ASP A 91 -5.13 -8.31 18.23
CA ASP A 91 -4.19 -8.29 17.11
C ASP A 91 -4.19 -9.61 16.35
N HIS A 92 -4.01 -10.73 17.05
CA HIS A 92 -3.97 -12.06 16.43
C HIS A 92 -5.30 -12.50 15.82
N ALA A 93 -6.43 -11.98 16.29
CA ALA A 93 -7.74 -12.49 15.92
C ALA A 93 -8.13 -12.19 14.45
N HIS A 94 -7.54 -11.17 13.80
CA HIS A 94 -7.79 -10.81 12.39
C HIS A 94 -9.29 -10.85 12.00
N VAL A 95 -10.17 -10.37 12.90
CA VAL A 95 -11.60 -10.73 12.94
C VAL A 95 -12.36 -10.33 11.67
N PHE A 96 -11.95 -9.25 11.00
CA PHE A 96 -12.64 -8.73 9.82
C PHE A 96 -12.38 -9.51 8.53
N VAL A 97 -11.33 -10.35 8.47
CA VAL A 97 -11.01 -11.14 7.26
C VAL A 97 -12.00 -12.30 7.07
N LYS A 98 -12.73 -12.69 8.11
CA LYS A 98 -13.60 -13.89 8.12
C LYS A 98 -15.08 -13.60 7.91
N GLN A 99 -15.49 -12.34 7.73
CA GLN A 99 -16.90 -11.96 7.56
C GLN A 99 -17.30 -11.95 6.08
N THR A 100 -18.55 -12.29 5.79
CA THR A 100 -19.12 -12.06 4.46
C THR A 100 -19.37 -10.57 4.23
N PHE A 101 -19.46 -10.18 2.96
CA PHE A 101 -19.82 -8.80 2.59
C PHE A 101 -21.16 -8.36 3.20
N LEU A 102 -22.15 -9.25 3.27
CA LEU A 102 -23.47 -8.92 3.79
C LEU A 102 -23.44 -8.66 5.30
N GLU A 103 -22.77 -9.52 6.07
CA GLU A 103 -22.58 -9.34 7.51
C GLU A 103 -21.85 -8.03 7.82
N PHE A 104 -20.78 -7.74 7.07
CA PHE A 104 -20.03 -6.49 7.20
C PHE A 104 -20.92 -5.27 6.92
N THR A 105 -21.67 -5.30 5.81
CA THR A 105 -22.53 -4.18 5.38
C THR A 105 -23.66 -3.93 6.37
N GLN A 106 -24.36 -4.97 6.80
CA GLN A 106 -25.46 -4.85 7.77
C GLN A 106 -25.00 -4.27 9.11
N ARG A 107 -23.83 -4.69 9.59
CA ARG A 107 -23.24 -4.14 10.82
C ARG A 107 -22.77 -2.68 10.64
N THR A 108 -22.20 -2.36 9.49
CA THR A 108 -21.57 -1.06 9.24
C THR A 108 -22.59 0.04 8.96
N PHE A 109 -23.63 -0.26 8.18
CA PHE A 109 -24.68 0.67 7.76
C PHE A 109 -25.98 0.48 8.55
N SER A 110 -25.88 0.28 9.87
CA SER A 110 -27.05 0.14 10.73
C SER A 110 -27.87 1.44 10.77
N GLN A 111 -29.18 1.32 11.00
CA GLN A 111 -30.08 2.49 11.09
C GLN A 111 -29.60 3.50 12.14
N ALA A 112 -29.17 3.03 13.31
CA ALA A 112 -28.63 3.88 14.37
C ALA A 112 -27.45 4.73 13.90
N ARG A 113 -26.52 4.16 13.11
CA ARG A 113 -25.38 4.89 12.56
C ARG A 113 -25.82 5.91 11.51
N LEU A 114 -26.80 5.58 10.66
CA LEU A 114 -27.37 6.51 9.69
C LEU A 114 -28.05 7.69 10.38
N ASP A 115 -28.78 7.43 11.47
CA ASP A 115 -29.49 8.47 12.24
C ASP A 115 -28.51 9.43 12.91
N ILE A 116 -27.49 8.88 13.57
CA ILE A 116 -26.39 9.65 14.15
C ILE A 116 -25.67 10.44 13.06
N GLY A 117 -25.40 9.83 11.90
CA GLY A 117 -24.77 10.50 10.76
C GLY A 117 -25.56 11.74 10.32
N ARG A 118 -26.88 11.60 10.12
CA ARG A 118 -27.75 12.75 9.77
C ARG A 118 -27.77 13.83 10.84
N GLN A 119 -27.72 13.46 12.12
CA GLN A 119 -27.61 14.43 13.21
C GLN A 119 -26.26 15.17 13.15
N LYS A 120 -25.15 14.45 12.95
CA LYS A 120 -23.79 15.02 12.91
C LYS A 120 -23.56 15.91 11.69
N LEU A 121 -24.12 15.56 10.54
CA LEU A 121 -24.10 16.42 9.35
C LEU A 121 -24.76 17.78 9.63
N LYS A 122 -25.88 17.79 10.37
CA LYS A 122 -26.52 19.06 10.79
C LYS A 122 -25.71 19.79 11.85
N GLN A 123 -25.20 19.06 12.84
CA GLN A 123 -24.45 19.64 13.95
C GLN A 123 -23.15 20.32 13.50
N PHE A 124 -22.46 19.75 12.51
CA PHE A 124 -21.15 20.19 12.04
C PHE A 124 -21.19 20.72 10.60
N ALA A 125 -22.34 21.24 10.16
CA ALA A 125 -22.54 21.71 8.78
C ALA A 125 -21.43 22.68 8.33
N ASP A 126 -21.09 23.66 9.17
CA ASP A 126 -20.05 24.66 8.85
C ASP A 126 -18.64 24.04 8.74
N VAL A 127 -18.34 23.04 9.58
CA VAL A 127 -17.06 22.32 9.54
C VAL A 127 -16.96 21.50 8.25
N PHE A 128 -18.03 20.80 7.87
CA PHE A 128 -18.06 20.05 6.61
C PHE A 128 -17.97 20.99 5.40
N ALA A 129 -18.69 22.11 5.39
CA ALA A 129 -18.60 23.10 4.31
C ALA A 129 -17.19 23.67 4.19
N ARG A 130 -16.51 23.91 5.31
CA ARG A 130 -15.12 24.35 5.31
C ARG A 130 -14.17 23.26 4.82
N ALA A 131 -14.39 22.01 5.22
CA ALA A 131 -13.58 20.89 4.76
C ALA A 131 -13.71 20.68 3.25
N GLU A 132 -14.93 20.81 2.70
CA GLU A 132 -15.19 20.77 1.26
C GLU A 132 -14.47 21.93 0.55
N GLN A 133 -14.56 23.15 1.10
CA GLN A 133 -13.90 24.33 0.53
C GLN A 133 -12.36 24.19 0.51
N ASP A 134 -11.77 23.78 1.62
CA ASP A 134 -10.31 23.80 1.82
C ASP A 134 -9.63 22.56 1.22
N TYR A 135 -10.32 21.41 1.23
CA TYR A 135 -9.74 20.11 0.87
C TYR A 135 -10.49 19.35 -0.23
N GLY A 136 -11.71 19.75 -0.62
CA GLY A 136 -12.48 19.09 -1.68
C GLY A 136 -13.04 17.71 -1.31
N VAL A 137 -13.30 17.47 -0.02
CA VAL A 137 -13.84 16.21 0.53
C VAL A 137 -15.27 16.35 1.04
#